data_AF-A0A521YFS3-F1
#
_entry.id   AF-A0A521YFS3-F1
#
_cell.length_a   1.000
_cell.length_b   1.000
_cell.length_c   1.000
_cell.angle_alpha   90.00
_cell.angle_beta   90.00
_cell.angle_gamma   90.00
#
_symmetry.space_group_name_H-M   'P 1'
#
loop_
_entity.id
_entity.type
_entity.pdbx_description
1 polymer ?
#
loop_
_entity_poly.entity_id
_entity_poly.type
_entity_poly.pdbx_seq_one_letter_code
_entity_poly.pdbx_strand_id
1 'polypeptide(L)'
;RGVRPDLGRSLLAWEPRLKNIAVFGAVLLVLEMIWGRASLVVFALTFDGMPDFKGSLLALLDPRNVEFIVAYTAVGAIFALWIFAVSVISMPMLMDRDTDAISAGLTSLRLVLAQPLVMGFWGLLITLLVAAAMLPWFLGLLVVAPVLGHASWHAYRAALAAPQERAAP
;
A
#
# COMPACT_ATOMS: atom_id res chain seq x y z
N ARG A 1 -14.46 -19.58 -19.09
CA ARG A 1 -15.95 -19.54 -19.12
C ARG A 1 -16.37 -18.32 -19.94
N GLY A 2 -17.09 -18.51 -21.06
CA GLY A 2 -17.44 -17.46 -22.03
C GLY A 2 -18.62 -16.58 -21.58
N VAL A 3 -18.47 -15.85 -20.49
CA VAL A 3 -19.43 -14.83 -20.08
C VAL A 3 -19.11 -13.55 -20.84
N ARG A 4 -20.11 -12.84 -21.36
CA ARG A 4 -19.87 -11.54 -22.02
C ARG A 4 -19.24 -10.58 -21.01
N PRO A 5 -18.07 -9.97 -21.31
CA PRO A 5 -17.49 -8.97 -20.44
C PRO A 5 -18.46 -7.81 -20.31
N ASP A 6 -18.79 -7.46 -19.07
CA ASP A 6 -19.73 -6.39 -18.73
C ASP A 6 -19.07 -5.44 -17.74
N LEU A 7 -18.94 -4.18 -18.14
CA LEU A 7 -18.29 -3.14 -17.35
C LEU A 7 -19.04 -2.89 -16.03
N GLY A 8 -20.37 -2.98 -16.05
CA GLY A 8 -21.20 -2.74 -14.86
C GLY A 8 -20.92 -3.76 -13.77
N ARG A 9 -20.89 -5.05 -14.13
CA ARG A 9 -20.51 -6.13 -13.22
C ARG A 9 -19.07 -6.01 -12.71
N SER A 10 -18.14 -5.56 -13.54
CA SER A 10 -16.76 -5.30 -13.10
C SER A 10 -16.67 -4.14 -12.10
N LEU A 11 -17.42 -3.06 -12.31
CA LEU A 11 -17.46 -1.90 -11.41
C LEU A 11 -18.13 -2.21 -10.06
N LEU A 12 -19.09 -3.14 -10.03
CA LEU A 12 -19.83 -3.52 -8.83
C LEU A 12 -19.37 -4.86 -8.21
N ALA A 13 -18.27 -5.44 -8.70
CA ALA A 13 -17.77 -6.74 -8.24
C ALA A 13 -17.41 -6.79 -6.75
N TRP A 14 -17.24 -5.62 -6.11
CA TRP A 14 -16.90 -5.45 -4.71
C TRP A 14 -18.13 -5.49 -3.78
N GLU A 15 -19.35 -5.30 -4.30
CA GLU A 15 -20.58 -5.24 -3.50
C GLU A 15 -20.77 -6.46 -2.57
N PRO A 16 -20.62 -7.71 -3.03
CA PRO A 16 -20.83 -8.87 -2.16
C PRO A 16 -19.79 -8.98 -1.03
N ARG A 17 -18.65 -8.31 -1.18
CA ARG A 17 -17.47 -8.40 -0.30
C ARG A 17 -17.23 -7.13 0.51
N LEU A 18 -18.15 -6.17 0.40
CA LEU A 18 -18.14 -4.87 1.06
C LEU A 18 -17.77 -4.93 2.54
N LYS A 19 -18.36 -5.87 3.29
CA LYS A 19 -18.12 -6.00 4.73
C LYS A 19 -16.65 -6.21 5.06
N ASN A 20 -15.99 -7.18 4.42
CA ASN A 20 -14.60 -7.50 4.73
C ASN A 20 -13.65 -6.43 4.20
N ILE A 21 -13.96 -5.82 3.05
CA ILE A 21 -13.24 -4.67 2.53
C ILE A 21 -13.35 -3.47 3.48
N ALA A 22 -14.53 -3.21 4.04
CA ALA A 22 -14.75 -2.14 5.00
C ALA A 22 -14.00 -2.38 6.32
N VAL A 23 -13.99 -3.62 6.84
CA VAL A 23 -13.18 -3.97 8.02
C VAL A 23 -11.70 -3.76 7.74
N PHE A 24 -11.22 -4.21 6.58
CA PHE A 24 -9.83 -3.99 6.18
C PHE A 24 -9.50 -2.49 6.06
N GLY A 25 -10.37 -1.70 5.44
CA GLY A 25 -10.26 -0.25 5.37
C GLY A 25 -10.25 0.42 6.75
N ALA A 26 -11.07 -0.06 7.69
CA ALA A 26 -11.09 0.44 9.06
C ALA A 26 -9.77 0.16 9.80
N VAL A 27 -9.18 -1.02 9.60
CA VAL A 27 -7.84 -1.35 10.13
C VAL A 27 -6.78 -0.39 9.57
N LEU A 28 -6.81 -0.13 8.26
CA LEU A 28 -5.90 0.83 7.63
C LEU A 28 -6.12 2.26 8.13
N LEU A 29 -7.37 2.66 8.39
CA LEU A 29 -7.70 3.97 8.95
C LEU A 29 -7.15 4.13 10.38
N VAL A 30 -7.24 3.10 11.20
CA VAL A 30 -6.63 3.11 12.54
C VAL A 30 -5.10 3.23 12.42
N LEU A 31 -4.47 2.47 11.52
CA LEU A 31 -3.04 2.57 11.23
C LEU A 31 -2.63 3.96 10.72
N GLU A 32 -3.52 4.63 9.99
CA GLU A 32 -3.33 6.03 9.61
C GLU A 32 -3.41 6.96 10.83
N MET A 33 -4.44 6.85 11.68
CA MET A 33 -4.53 7.72 12.87
C MET A 33 -3.30 7.57 13.80
N ILE A 34 -2.90 6.32 14.00
CA ILE A 34 -1.52 5.82 14.05
C ILE A 34 -0.39 6.77 13.63
N TRP A 35 -0.07 6.62 12.35
CA TRP A 35 0.92 7.35 11.59
C TRP A 35 0.80 8.87 11.74
N GLY A 36 -0.40 9.45 11.59
CA GLY A 36 -0.63 10.88 11.74
C GLY A 36 -0.20 11.41 13.11
N ARG A 37 -0.43 10.66 14.20
CA ARG A 37 0.07 11.02 15.53
C ARG A 37 1.59 10.91 15.62
N ALA A 38 2.19 9.86 15.09
CA ALA A 38 3.64 9.70 15.08
C ALA A 38 4.32 10.84 14.29
N SER A 39 3.73 11.22 13.14
CA SER A 39 4.15 12.35 12.31
C SER A 39 4.15 13.66 13.09
N LEU A 40 3.10 13.94 13.87
CA LEU A 40 3.04 15.12 14.75
C LEU A 40 4.10 15.11 15.85
N VAL A 41 4.40 13.94 16.44
CA VAL A 41 5.45 13.81 17.45
C VAL A 41 6.83 14.08 16.84
N VAL A 42 7.14 13.48 15.68
CA VAL A 42 8.41 13.75 14.99
C VAL A 42 8.53 15.24 14.68
N PHE A 43 7.45 15.85 14.21
CA PHE A 43 7.41 17.27 13.92
C PHE A 43 7.66 18.12 15.19
N ALA A 44 7.00 17.81 16.30
CA ALA A 44 7.15 18.55 17.56
C ALA A 44 8.52 18.39 18.23
N LEU A 45 9.20 17.26 18.02
CA LEU A 45 10.53 17.01 18.56
C LEU A 45 11.66 17.69 17.77
N THR A 46 11.38 18.10 16.53
CA THR A 46 12.41 18.59 15.60
C THR A 46 12.25 20.06 15.24
N PHE A 47 11.10 20.68 15.55
CA PHE A 47 10.85 22.10 15.31
C PHE A 47 10.43 22.82 16.58
N ASP A 48 11.13 23.92 16.90
CA ASP A 48 10.75 24.86 17.97
C ASP A 48 9.69 25.86 17.45
N GLY A 49 8.42 25.45 17.44
CA GLY A 49 7.28 26.31 17.10
C GLY A 49 6.50 25.89 15.84
N MET A 50 5.47 26.67 15.47
CA MET A 50 4.65 26.41 14.27
C MET A 50 5.41 26.86 13.01
N PRO A 51 5.66 25.99 12.01
CA PRO A 51 6.27 26.41 10.75
C PRO A 51 5.42 27.42 10.03
N ASP A 52 6.09 28.36 9.36
CA ASP A 52 5.41 29.14 8.34
C ASP A 52 5.22 28.26 7.09
N PHE A 53 3.95 27.95 6.76
CA PHE A 53 3.60 27.11 5.61
C PHE A 53 3.92 27.76 4.25
N LYS A 54 4.26 29.07 4.23
CA LYS A 54 4.52 29.84 3.01
C LYS A 54 5.75 29.38 2.20
N GLY A 55 6.62 28.53 2.76
CA GLY A 55 7.81 27.98 2.09
C GLY A 55 8.07 26.49 2.31
N SER A 56 7.06 25.74 2.79
CA SER A 56 7.20 24.41 3.41
C SER A 56 7.98 23.36 2.60
N LEU A 57 7.84 23.31 1.27
CA LEU A 57 8.55 22.31 0.46
C LEU A 57 10.04 22.61 0.29
N LEU A 58 10.43 23.88 0.12
CA LEU A 58 11.84 24.27 0.05
C LEU A 58 12.52 24.18 1.42
N ALA A 59 11.75 24.35 2.50
CA ALA A 59 12.24 24.10 3.85
C ALA A 59 12.68 22.64 4.05
N LEU A 60 12.05 21.67 3.38
CA LEU A 60 12.51 20.27 3.40
C LEU A 60 13.85 20.06 2.69
N LEU A 61 14.32 21.01 1.88
CA LEU A 61 15.62 20.95 1.23
C LEU A 61 16.70 21.74 2.00
N ASP A 62 16.32 22.40 3.09
CA ASP A 62 17.26 23.13 3.94
C ASP A 62 18.12 22.12 4.74
N PRO A 63 19.45 22.17 4.63
CA PRO A 63 20.35 21.30 5.38
C PRO A 63 20.13 21.35 6.90
N ARG A 64 19.57 22.45 7.42
CA ARG A 64 19.24 22.59 8.85
C ARG A 64 18.14 21.65 9.31
N ASN A 65 17.31 21.16 8.39
CA ASN A 65 16.18 20.28 8.69
C ASN A 65 16.52 18.79 8.48
N VAL A 66 17.81 18.44 8.30
CA VAL A 66 18.24 17.05 8.03
C VAL A 66 17.79 16.09 9.12
N GLU A 67 17.80 16.51 10.39
CA GLU A 67 17.34 15.70 11.52
C GLU A 67 15.86 15.35 11.38
N PHE A 68 15.03 16.32 11.01
CA PHE A 68 13.62 16.07 10.71
C PHE A 68 13.45 15.11 9.54
N ILE A 69 14.16 15.32 8.42
CA ILE A 69 14.03 14.47 7.23
C ILE A 69 14.39 13.02 7.56
N VAL A 70 15.51 12.80 8.28
CA VAL A 70 15.96 11.47 8.66
C VAL A 70 14.96 10.82 9.62
N ALA A 71 14.54 11.52 10.68
CA ALA A 71 13.58 10.99 11.65
C ALA A 71 12.22 10.69 11.01
N TYR A 72 11.70 11.63 10.22
CA TYR A 72 10.41 11.49 9.53
C TYR A 72 10.42 10.34 8.52
N THR A 73 11.50 10.23 7.74
CA THR A 73 11.67 9.15 6.76
C THR A 73 11.82 7.81 7.47
N ALA A 74 12.55 7.74 8.58
CA ALA A 74 12.73 6.49 9.33
C ALA A 74 11.41 5.99 9.94
N VAL A 75 10.67 6.87 10.62
CA VAL A 75 9.35 6.52 11.18
C VAL A 75 8.38 6.17 10.04
N GLY A 76 8.39 6.94 8.96
CA GLY A 76 7.58 6.67 7.76
C GLY A 76 7.88 5.30 7.13
N ALA A 77 9.15 4.95 7.02
CA ALA A 77 9.58 3.66 6.48
C ALA A 77 9.08 2.49 7.35
N ILE A 78 9.06 2.64 8.68
CA ILE A 78 8.53 1.61 9.59
C ILE A 78 7.03 1.40 9.34
N PHE A 79 6.25 2.48 9.29
CA PHE A 79 4.81 2.39 9.01
C PHE A 79 4.53 1.86 7.60
N ALA A 80 5.27 2.34 6.60
CA ALA A 80 5.15 1.87 5.22
C ALA A 80 5.44 0.38 5.11
N LEU A 81 6.52 -0.11 5.74
CA LEU A 81 6.85 -1.53 5.77
C LEU A 81 5.76 -2.34 6.46
N TRP A 82 5.26 -1.86 7.60
CA TRP A 82 4.23 -2.55 8.37
C TRP A 82 2.92 -2.64 7.58
N ILE A 83 2.44 -1.52 7.04
CA ILE A 83 1.23 -1.46 6.21
C ILE A 83 1.40 -2.33 4.98
N PHE A 84 2.52 -2.23 4.26
CA PHE A 84 2.81 -3.06 3.09
C PHE A 84 2.77 -4.55 3.44
N ALA A 85 3.41 -4.94 4.53
CA ALA A 85 3.45 -6.33 4.97
C ALA A 85 2.06 -6.92 5.20
N VAL A 86 1.14 -6.16 5.80
CA VAL A 86 -0.23 -6.64 6.07
C VAL A 86 -1.21 -6.41 4.91
N SER A 87 -0.84 -5.69 3.85
CA SER A 87 -1.77 -5.27 2.80
C SER A 87 -1.47 -5.75 1.39
N VAL A 88 -0.21 -6.07 1.06
CA VAL A 88 0.26 -6.27 -0.33
C VAL A 88 -0.59 -7.25 -1.14
N ILE A 89 -1.14 -8.29 -0.52
CA ILE A 89 -2.04 -9.26 -1.17
C ILE A 89 -3.44 -9.32 -0.55
N SER A 90 -3.74 -8.48 0.45
CA SER A 90 -4.98 -8.58 1.23
C SER A 90 -6.21 -8.21 0.41
N MET A 91 -6.14 -7.11 -0.36
CA MET A 91 -7.25 -6.69 -1.23
C MET A 91 -7.62 -7.74 -2.30
N PRO A 92 -6.69 -8.22 -3.15
CA PRO A 92 -7.02 -9.24 -4.14
C PRO A 92 -7.49 -10.54 -3.49
N MET A 93 -6.92 -10.92 -2.33
CA MET A 93 -7.36 -12.10 -1.58
C MET A 93 -8.78 -11.98 -1.05
N LEU A 94 -9.15 -10.81 -0.49
CA LEU A 94 -10.52 -10.52 -0.05
C LEU A 94 -11.52 -10.53 -1.20
N MET A 95 -11.09 -10.12 -2.40
CA MET A 95 -11.88 -10.08 -3.63
C MET A 95 -12.02 -11.44 -4.33
N ASP A 96 -11.03 -12.32 -4.19
CA ASP A 96 -11.01 -13.63 -4.84
C ASP A 96 -11.60 -14.73 -3.94
N ARG A 97 -11.22 -14.75 -2.65
CA ARG A 97 -11.51 -15.85 -1.72
C ARG A 97 -12.51 -15.44 -0.64
N ASP A 98 -13.29 -16.39 -0.15
CA ASP A 98 -14.18 -16.16 0.99
C ASP A 98 -13.35 -16.18 2.30
N THR A 99 -12.76 -15.03 2.63
CA THR A 99 -11.84 -14.87 3.77
C THR A 99 -12.04 -13.53 4.43
N ASP A 100 -11.76 -13.46 5.73
CA ASP A 100 -11.87 -12.23 6.52
C ASP A 100 -10.58 -11.38 6.44
N ALA A 101 -10.68 -10.12 6.87
CA ALA A 101 -9.59 -9.15 6.80
C ALA A 101 -8.37 -9.53 7.65
N ILE A 102 -8.57 -10.21 8.78
CA ILE A 102 -7.48 -10.62 9.68
C ILE A 102 -6.71 -11.76 9.02
N SER A 103 -7.42 -12.77 8.52
CA SER A 103 -6.85 -13.90 7.80
C SER A 103 -6.08 -13.45 6.55
N ALA A 104 -6.62 -12.50 5.79
CA ALA A 104 -5.95 -11.89 4.65
C ALA A 104 -4.66 -11.17 5.05
N GLY A 105 -4.72 -10.33 6.09
CA GLY A 105 -3.56 -9.58 6.59
C GLY A 105 -2.44 -10.48 7.14
N LEU A 106 -2.80 -11.53 7.89
CA LEU A 106 -1.83 -12.51 8.39
C LEU A 106 -1.19 -13.32 7.25
N THR A 107 -1.96 -13.64 6.21
CA THR A 107 -1.44 -14.32 5.01
C THR A 107 -0.46 -13.42 4.26
N SER A 108 -0.80 -12.14 4.11
CA SER A 108 0.08 -11.12 3.54
C SER A 108 1.39 -11.00 4.32
N LEU A 109 1.32 -10.91 5.65
CA LEU A 109 2.50 -10.82 6.50
C LEU A 109 3.40 -12.05 6.36
N ARG A 110 2.80 -13.26 6.40
CA ARG A 110 3.53 -14.52 6.19
C ARG A 110 4.22 -14.55 4.82
N LEU A 111 3.57 -14.05 3.77
CA LEU A 111 4.16 -13.96 2.45
C LEU A 111 5.40 -13.06 2.44
N VAL A 112 5.31 -11.87 3.04
CA VAL A 112 6.45 -10.94 3.11
C VAL A 112 7.61 -11.52 3.90
N LEU A 113 7.34 -12.20 5.02
CA LEU A 113 8.37 -12.85 5.82
C LEU A 113 9.00 -14.07 5.13
N ALA A 114 8.26 -14.79 4.29
CA ALA A 114 8.76 -15.95 3.56
C ALA A 114 9.67 -15.58 2.37
N GLN A 115 9.48 -14.40 1.77
CA GLN A 115 10.24 -13.95 0.59
C GLN A 115 10.54 -12.44 0.65
N PRO A 116 11.31 -11.99 1.66
CA PRO A 116 11.50 -10.57 1.95
C PRO A 116 12.19 -9.81 0.82
N LEU A 117 13.11 -10.44 0.08
CA LEU A 117 13.80 -9.80 -1.03
C LEU A 117 12.87 -9.51 -2.22
N VAL A 118 12.03 -10.50 -2.59
CA VAL A 118 11.07 -10.35 -3.68
C VAL A 118 10.02 -9.30 -3.32
N MET A 119 9.51 -9.35 -2.10
CA MET A 119 8.51 -8.41 -1.62
C MET A 119 9.09 -7.01 -1.39
N GLY A 120 10.34 -6.90 -0.95
CA GLY A 120 11.06 -5.64 -0.85
C GLY A 120 11.29 -5.00 -2.22
N PHE A 121 11.68 -5.78 -3.22
CA PHE A 121 11.79 -5.28 -4.60
C PHE A 121 10.44 -4.82 -5.15
N TRP A 122 9.38 -5.59 -4.92
CA TRP A 122 8.03 -5.22 -5.32
C TRP A 122 7.54 -3.93 -4.65
N GLY A 123 7.76 -3.78 -3.34
CA GLY A 123 7.45 -2.56 -2.60
C GLY A 123 8.23 -1.35 -3.10
N LEU A 124 9.51 -1.52 -3.43
CA LEU A 124 10.35 -0.48 -4.03
C LEU A 124 9.81 -0.06 -5.41
N LEU A 125 9.43 -1.02 -6.25
CA LEU A 125 8.88 -0.74 -7.57
C LEU A 125 7.57 0.05 -7.49
N ILE A 126 6.66 -0.36 -6.60
CA ILE A 126 5.42 0.39 -6.33
C ILE A 126 5.76 1.83 -5.91
N THR A 127 6.68 1.98 -4.96
CA THR A 127 7.05 3.30 -4.41
C THR A 127 7.59 4.21 -5.52
N LEU A 128 8.51 3.72 -6.35
CA LEU A 128 9.10 4.50 -7.44
C LEU A 128 8.08 4.87 -8.51
N LEU A 129 7.21 3.94 -8.90
CA LEU A 129 6.16 4.18 -9.89
C LEU A 129 5.13 5.20 -9.39
N VAL A 130 4.71 5.09 -8.13
CA VAL A 130 3.78 6.05 -7.51
C VAL A 130 4.43 7.42 -7.37
N ALA A 131 5.66 7.49 -6.89
CA ALA A 131 6.40 8.75 -6.78
C ALA A 131 6.53 9.44 -8.15
N ALA A 132 6.93 8.70 -9.19
CA ALA A 132 7.01 9.22 -10.56
C ALA A 132 5.63 9.67 -11.09
N ALA A 133 4.56 8.95 -10.77
CA ALA A 133 3.20 9.27 -11.18
C ALA A 133 2.62 10.51 -10.49
N MET A 134 3.16 10.88 -9.33
CA MET A 134 2.76 12.07 -8.58
C MET A 134 3.34 13.37 -9.16
N LEU A 135 4.51 13.32 -9.82
CA LEU A 135 5.19 14.49 -10.40
C LEU A 135 4.28 15.34 -11.32
N PRO A 136 3.52 14.76 -12.27
CA PRO A 136 2.63 15.54 -13.14
C PRO A 136 1.29 15.85 -12.44
N TRP A 137 1.31 16.57 -11.32
CA TRP A 137 0.10 16.90 -10.53
C TRP A 137 -0.81 15.68 -10.29
N PHE A 138 -0.22 14.53 -9.92
CA PHE A 138 -0.94 13.29 -9.66
C PHE A 138 -1.68 12.67 -10.87
N LEU A 139 -1.65 13.28 -12.06
CA LEU A 139 -2.34 12.77 -13.25
C LEU A 139 -1.81 11.41 -13.70
N GLY A 140 -0.54 11.11 -13.43
CA GLY A 140 0.06 9.81 -13.74
C GLY A 140 -0.64 8.65 -13.01
N LEU A 141 -1.29 8.91 -11.87
CA LEU A 141 -2.01 7.88 -11.11
C LEU A 141 -3.22 7.32 -11.86
N LEU A 142 -3.82 8.08 -12.80
CA LEU A 142 -4.90 7.57 -13.65
C LEU A 142 -4.47 6.38 -14.49
N VAL A 143 -3.18 6.28 -14.82
CA VAL A 143 -2.59 5.16 -15.58
C VAL A 143 -1.91 4.17 -14.64
N VAL A 144 -1.09 4.67 -13.71
CA VAL A 144 -0.28 3.81 -12.84
C VAL A 144 -1.15 3.03 -11.84
N ALA A 145 -2.22 3.61 -11.31
CA ALA A 145 -3.06 2.90 -10.34
C ALA A 145 -3.76 1.66 -10.94
N PRO A 146 -4.41 1.73 -12.12
CA PRO A 146 -4.95 0.53 -12.78
C PRO A 146 -3.88 -0.52 -13.10
N VAL A 147 -2.71 -0.08 -13.60
CA VAL A 147 -1.60 -0.98 -13.95
C VAL A 147 -1.07 -1.69 -12.70
N LEU A 148 -0.83 -0.97 -11.61
CA LEU A 148 -0.40 -1.55 -10.34
C LEU A 148 -1.47 -2.47 -9.74
N GLY A 149 -2.75 -2.12 -9.85
CA GLY A 149 -3.85 -2.99 -9.43
C GLY A 149 -3.83 -4.33 -10.18
N HIS A 150 -3.67 -4.28 -11.51
CA HIS A 150 -3.55 -5.47 -12.34
C HIS A 150 -2.30 -6.28 -12.01
N ALA A 151 -1.14 -5.63 -11.90
CA ALA A 151 0.11 -6.30 -11.55
C ALA A 151 0.06 -6.92 -10.14
N SER A 152 -0.57 -6.26 -9.17
CA SER A 152 -0.77 -6.78 -7.81
C SER A 152 -1.69 -8.00 -7.80
N TRP A 153 -2.72 -8.02 -8.66
CA TRP A 153 -3.55 -9.22 -8.87
C TRP A 153 -2.72 -10.39 -9.40
N HIS A 154 -1.83 -10.15 -10.36
CA HIS A 154 -0.92 -11.16 -10.88
C HIS A 154 0.10 -11.63 -9.83
N ALA A 155 0.67 -10.71 -9.05
CA ALA A 155 1.57 -11.03 -7.94
C ALA A 155 0.86 -11.90 -6.90
N TYR A 156 -0.38 -11.56 -6.53
CA TYR A 156 -1.23 -12.36 -5.65
C TYR A 156 -1.43 -13.78 -6.19
N ARG A 157 -1.85 -13.91 -7.45
CA ARG A 157 -2.08 -15.22 -8.07
C ARG A 157 -0.80 -16.06 -8.13
N ALA A 158 0.33 -15.44 -8.49
CA ALA A 158 1.62 -16.12 -8.52
C ALA A 158 2.07 -16.57 -7.11
N ALA A 159 1.86 -15.73 -6.10
CA ALA A 159 2.23 -16.02 -4.71
C ALA A 159 1.42 -17.17 -4.10
N LEU A 160 0.14 -17.29 -4.46
CA LEU A 160 -0.76 -18.31 -3.90
C LEU A 160 -1.10 -19.46 -4.87
N ALA A 161 -0.42 -19.56 -6.02
CA ALA A 161 -0.59 -20.66 -6.95
C ALA A 161 -0.17 -21.99 -6.30
N ALA A 162 -1.12 -22.90 -6.13
CA ALA A 162 -0.88 -24.23 -5.56
C ALA A 162 0.10 -25.04 -6.44
N PRO A 163 0.91 -25.94 -5.88
CA PRO A 163 1.82 -26.80 -6.65
C PRO A 163 1.16 -27.60 -7.79
N GLN A 164 -0.15 -27.86 -7.71
CA GLN A 164 -0.91 -28.61 -8.71
C GLN A 164 -1.10 -27.86 -10.04
N GLU A 165 -1.09 -26.52 -10.07
CA GLU A 165 -1.10 -25.75 -11.33
C GLU A 165 0.29 -25.71 -12.01
N ARG A 166 1.37 -25.95 -11.27
CA ARG A 166 2.74 -26.05 -11.82
C ARG A 166 3.05 -27.40 -12.47
N ALA A 167 2.19 -28.41 -12.26
CA ALA A 167 2.36 -29.78 -12.75
C ALA A 167 1.31 -30.19 -13.80
N ALA A 168 0.41 -29.30 -14.19
CA ALA A 168 -0.47 -29.54 -15.33
C ALA A 168 0.33 -29.35 -16.64
N PRO A 169 0.36 -30.36 -17.54
CA PRO A 169 1.14 -30.33 -18.77
C PRO A 169 0.66 -29.27 -19.78
#